data_AF-A0A1F5CZG9-F1
#
_entry.id   AF-A0A1F5CZG9-F1
#
_cell.length_a   1.000
_cell.length_b   1.000
_cell.length_c   1.000
_cell.angle_alpha   90.00
_cell.angle_beta   90.00
_cell.angle_gamma   90.00
#
_symmetry.space_group_name_H-M   'P 1'
#
loop_
_entity.id
_entity.type
_entity.pdbx_description
1 polymer ?
#
loop_
_entity_poly.entity_id
_entity_poly.type
_entity_poly.pdbx_seq_one_letter_code
_entity_poly.pdbx_strand_id
1 'polypeptide(L)'
;MIEIYRMDEKGRVLVPKEIRDIAEIPPGSYFRFEAEKKRITIKAVEPVSEKYYGAFKVDQWPEDLDEYAKEEIMKQWTRKHT
;
A
#
# COMPACT_ATOMS: atom_id res chain seq x y z
N MET A 1 1.44 -26.35 -2.54
CA MET A 1 0.51 -26.54 -3.68
C MET A 1 1.13 -25.90 -4.91
N ILE A 2 1.10 -26.56 -6.06
CA ILE A 2 1.58 -26.01 -7.34
C ILE A 2 0.48 -26.24 -8.36
N GLU A 3 -0.06 -25.16 -8.90
CA GLU A 3 -1.16 -25.19 -9.88
C GLU A 3 -0.81 -24.27 -11.06
N ILE A 4 -1.30 -24.62 -12.25
CA ILE A 4 -1.01 -23.90 -13.49
C ILE A 4 -2.31 -23.31 -14.02
N TYR A 5 -2.34 -21.99 -14.17
CA TYR A 5 -3.49 -21.25 -14.68
C TYR A 5 -3.17 -20.61 -16.03
N ARG A 6 -4.14 -20.67 -16.94
CA ARG A 6 -4.05 -19.97 -18.23
C ARG A 6 -4.41 -18.50 -18.04
N MET A 7 -3.60 -17.62 -18.60
CA MET A 7 -3.87 -16.19 -18.67
C MET A 7 -5.05 -15.91 -19.60
N ASP A 8 -5.93 -15.00 -19.22
CA ASP A 8 -7.04 -14.58 -20.08
C ASP A 8 -6.55 -13.68 -21.24
N GLU A 9 -7.45 -13.38 -22.18
CA GLU A 9 -7.14 -12.55 -23.36
C GLU A 9 -6.71 -11.13 -23.00
N LYS A 10 -7.03 -10.66 -21.79
CA LYS A 10 -6.66 -9.32 -21.29
C LYS A 10 -5.35 -9.33 -20.51
N GLY A 11 -4.65 -10.47 -20.45
CA GLY A 11 -3.39 -10.60 -19.74
C GLY A 11 -3.53 -10.79 -18.22
N ARG A 12 -4.71 -11.20 -17.73
CA ARG A 12 -4.98 -11.37 -16.30
C ARG A 12 -4.88 -12.83 -15.90
N VAL A 13 -4.36 -13.08 -14.70
CA VAL A 13 -4.44 -14.39 -14.04
C VAL A 13 -5.32 -14.21 -12.81
N LEU A 14 -6.45 -14.90 -12.78
CA LEU A 14 -7.34 -14.88 -11.62
C LEU A 14 -6.69 -15.68 -10.50
N VAL A 15 -6.54 -15.09 -9.31
CA VAL A 15 -6.11 -15.85 -8.13
C VAL A 15 -7.29 -16.65 -7.60
N PRO A 16 -7.26 -17.99 -7.68
CA PRO A 16 -8.35 -18.86 -7.24
C PRO A 16 -8.62 -18.70 -5.75
N LYS A 17 -9.82 -19.13 -5.32
CA LYS A 17 -10.22 -19.00 -3.93
C LYS A 17 -9.31 -19.81 -2.99
N GLU A 18 -8.95 -21.04 -3.36
CA GLU A 18 -8.09 -21.87 -2.49
C GLU A 18 -6.73 -21.21 -2.22
N ILE A 19 -6.12 -20.60 -3.26
CA ILE A 19 -4.84 -19.89 -3.10
C ILE A 19 -5.01 -18.65 -2.23
N ARG A 20 -6.09 -17.88 -2.38
CA ARG A 20 -6.37 -16.71 -1.53
C ARG A 20 -6.59 -17.09 -0.07
N ASP A 21 -7.30 -18.19 0.18
CA ASP A 21 -7.58 -18.67 1.52
C ASP A 21 -6.29 -19.16 2.21
N ILE A 22 -5.43 -19.91 1.50
CA ILE A 22 -4.12 -20.37 2.03
C ILE A 22 -3.16 -19.21 2.29
N ALA A 23 -3.18 -18.20 1.41
CA ALA A 23 -2.32 -17.02 1.53
C ALA A 23 -2.91 -15.92 2.43
N GLU A 24 -4.08 -16.19 3.05
CA GLU A 24 -4.79 -15.27 3.96
C GLU A 24 -5.00 -13.87 3.35
N ILE A 25 -5.36 -13.81 2.06
CA ILE A 25 -5.49 -12.54 1.32
C ILE A 25 -6.96 -12.07 1.36
N PRO A 26 -7.29 -11.03 2.14
CA PRO A 26 -8.66 -10.50 2.16
C PRO A 26 -9.01 -9.78 0.85
N PRO A 27 -10.32 -9.64 0.55
CA PRO A 27 -10.77 -8.77 -0.53
C PRO A 27 -10.26 -7.33 -0.34
N GLY A 28 -9.79 -6.70 -1.41
CA GLY A 28 -9.26 -5.33 -1.36
C GLY A 28 -7.79 -5.21 -0.98
N SER A 29 -7.08 -6.32 -0.72
CA SER A 29 -5.63 -6.29 -0.52
C SER A 29 -4.87 -5.73 -1.72
N TYR A 30 -3.79 -5.02 -1.43
CA TYR A 30 -2.84 -4.56 -2.43
C TYR A 30 -1.81 -5.66 -2.72
N PHE A 31 -1.22 -5.60 -3.91
CA PHE A 31 -0.19 -6.53 -4.33
C PHE A 31 1.04 -5.79 -4.83
N ARG A 32 2.21 -6.24 -4.38
CA ARG A 32 3.49 -5.87 -4.96
C ARG A 32 3.88 -6.90 -6.02
N PHE A 33 4.21 -6.42 -7.20
CA PHE A 33 4.74 -7.21 -8.29
C PHE A 33 6.24 -6.93 -8.44
N GLU A 34 7.04 -7.99 -8.37
CA GLU A 34 8.48 -7.97 -8.64
C GLU A 34 8.73 -8.84 -9.87
N ALA A 35 9.19 -8.25 -10.97
CA ALA A 35 9.45 -8.94 -12.23
C ALA A 35 10.95 -9.02 -12.51
N GLU A 36 11.47 -10.24 -12.65
CA GLU A 36 12.88 -10.50 -12.95
C GLU A 36 13.00 -11.51 -14.10
N LYS A 37 13.51 -11.04 -15.24
CA LYS A 37 13.73 -11.83 -16.46
C LYS A 37 12.47 -12.55 -16.96
N LYS A 38 12.22 -13.76 -16.44
CA LYS A 38 11.11 -14.68 -16.80
C LYS A 38 10.29 -15.10 -15.58
N ARG A 39 10.48 -14.46 -14.43
CA ARG A 39 9.79 -14.76 -13.17
C ARG A 39 9.08 -13.51 -12.67
N ILE A 40 7.82 -13.67 -12.30
CA ILE A 40 7.05 -12.65 -11.58
C ILE A 40 6.80 -13.20 -10.18
N THR A 41 7.15 -12.42 -9.17
CA THR A 41 6.82 -12.69 -7.77
C THR A 41 5.74 -11.72 -7.34
N ILE A 42 4.66 -12.23 -6.78
CA ILE A 42 3.51 -11.45 -6.31
C ILE A 42 3.45 -11.61 -4.79
N LYS A 43 3.41 -10.49 -4.07
CA LYS A 43 3.27 -10.48 -2.60
C LYS A 43 2.07 -9.62 -2.22
N ALA A 44 1.18 -10.15 -1.40
CA ALA A 44 0.16 -9.32 -0.76
C ALA A 44 0.85 -8.31 0.17
N VAL A 45 0.37 -7.07 0.16
CA VAL A 45 0.86 -6.01 1.03
C VAL A 45 -0.33 -5.34 1.71
N GLU A 46 -0.16 -4.99 2.98
CA GLU A 46 -1.11 -4.14 3.68
C GLU A 46 -1.11 -2.74 3.04
N PRO A 47 -2.27 -2.07 2.98
CA PRO A 47 -2.34 -0.67 2.61
C PRO A 47 -1.40 0.13 3.52
N VAL A 48 -0.52 0.96 2.95
CA VAL A 48 0.34 1.85 3.74
C VAL A 48 -0.51 2.78 4.63
N SER A 49 -1.71 3.13 4.18
CA SER A 49 -2.68 3.90 4.95
C SER A 49 -3.14 3.21 6.23
N GLU A 50 -3.31 1.88 6.23
CA GLU A 50 -3.70 1.13 7.44
C GLU A 50 -2.58 1.14 8.49
N LYS A 51 -1.32 1.08 8.07
CA LYS A 51 -0.16 1.19 8.98
C LYS A 51 -0.15 2.49 9.79
N TYR A 52 -0.66 3.58 9.23
CA TYR A 52 -0.69 4.90 9.88
C TYR A 52 -2.08 5.29 10.39
N TYR A 53 -3.11 4.49 10.10
CA TYR A 53 -4.47 4.74 10.55
C TYR A 53 -4.54 4.55 12.08
N GLY A 54 -4.76 5.65 12.80
CA GLY A 54 -4.79 5.66 14.27
C GLY A 54 -3.41 5.61 14.95
N ALA A 55 -2.31 5.53 14.20
CA ALA A 55 -0.96 5.59 14.76
C ALA A 55 -0.62 6.98 15.35
N PHE A 56 -1.30 8.02 14.86
CA PHE A 56 -1.18 9.38 15.36
C PHE A 56 -2.48 9.80 16.05
N LYS A 57 -2.42 9.97 17.37
CA LYS A 57 -3.47 10.70 18.11
C LYS A 57 -3.28 12.18 17.83
N VAL A 58 -4.22 12.77 17.12
CA VAL A 58 -4.31 14.22 16.94
C VAL A 58 -5.16 14.74 18.08
N ASP A 59 -4.53 15.35 19.10
CA ASP A 59 -5.23 15.88 20.27
C ASP A 59 -6.11 17.10 19.92
N GLN A 60 -5.70 17.89 18.92
CA GLN A 60 -6.46 19.01 18.38
C GLN A 60 -6.28 19.08 16.87
N TRP A 61 -7.39 19.09 16.15
CA TRP A 61 -7.39 19.34 14.71
C TRP A 61 -7.31 20.85 14.46
N PRO A 62 -6.43 21.33 13.57
CA PRO A 62 -6.47 22.70 13.11
C PRO A 62 -7.77 22.95 12.33
N GLU A 63 -8.30 24.17 12.43
CA GLU A 63 -9.49 24.58 11.66
C GLU A 63 -9.23 24.56 10.15
N ASP A 64 -8.00 24.88 9.74
CA ASP A 64 -7.50 24.77 8.37
C ASP A 64 -6.22 23.91 8.33
N LEU A 65 -6.33 22.73 7.72
CA LEU A 65 -5.25 21.78 7.57
C LEU A 65 -4.17 22.24 6.57
N ASP A 66 -4.56 22.96 5.53
CA ASP A 66 -3.67 23.37 4.46
C ASP A 66 -2.75 24.50 4.92
N GLU A 67 -3.32 25.48 5.65
CA GLU A 67 -2.54 26.56 6.25
C GLU A 67 -1.56 26.03 7.31
N TYR A 68 -2.04 25.14 8.19
CA TYR A 68 -1.19 24.49 9.19
C TYR A 68 -0.02 23.71 8.56
N ALA A 69 -0.29 22.91 7.52
CA ALA A 69 0.74 22.15 6.84
C ALA A 69 1.79 23.06 6.20
N LYS A 70 1.37 24.15 5.56
CA LYS A 70 2.27 25.12 4.93
C LYS A 70 3.20 25.78 5.94
N GLU A 71 2.68 26.20 7.10
CA GLU A 71 3.48 26.80 8.16
C GLU A 71 4.52 25.84 8.73
N GLU A 72 4.12 24.61 9.06
CA GLU A 72 5.03 23.62 9.65
C GLU A 72 6.12 23.19 8.66
N ILE A 73 5.79 23.05 7.38
CA ILE A 73 6.78 22.80 6.32
C ILE A 73 7.79 23.95 6.25
N MET A 74 7.35 25.21 6.26
CA MET A 74 8.27 26.36 6.24
C MET A 74 9.17 26.41 7.47
N LYS A 75 8.61 26.24 8.68
CA LYS A 75 9.38 26.21 9.95
C LYS A 75 10.46 25.12 9.93
N GLN A 76 10.11 23.92 9.48
CA GLN A 76 11.06 22.81 9.34
C GLN A 76 12.18 23.12 8.34
N TRP A 77 11.85 23.78 7.23
CA TRP A 77 12.81 24.11 6.19
C TRP A 77 13.84 25.13 6.67
N THR A 78 13.41 26.18 7.38
CA THR A 78 14.29 27.20 7.95
C THR A 78 15.21 26.62 9.03
N ARG A 79 14.72 25.69 9.87
CA ARG A 79 15.54 25.03 10.90
C ARG A 79 16.65 24.13 10.34
N LYS A 80 16.53 23.66 9.10
CA LYS A 80 17.54 22.84 8.42
C LYS A 80 18.55 23.66 7.61
N HIS A 81 18.41 24.98 7.55
CA HIS A 81 19.29 25.88 6.79
C HIS A 81 20.01 26.89 7.70
N THR A 82 20.12 26.61 9.00
CA THR A 82 20.99 27.26 9.98
C THR A 82 21.83 26.20 10.65
#